data_AF-A0A136N836-F1
#
_entry.id   AF-A0A136N836-F1
#
_cell.length_a   1.000
_cell.length_b   1.000
_cell.length_c   1.000
_cell.angle_alpha   90.00
_cell.angle_beta   90.00
_cell.angle_gamma   90.00
#
_symmetry.space_group_name_H-M   'P 1'
#
loop_
_entity.id
_entity.type
_entity.pdbx_description
1 polymer ?
#
loop_
_entity_poly.entity_id
_entity_poly.type
_entity_poly.pdbx_seq_one_letter_code
_entity_poly.pdbx_strand_id
1 'polypeptide(L)' 'MNIENEKEKFDRFVELNIKRQVLNLAATSIVQHAWSIGQDLTIHGWVYGIDTGLIKDLDVNFSSQEDIKNNPI' A
#
# COMPACT_ATOMS: atom_id res chain seq x y z
N MET A 1 -17.18 18.42 2.75
CA MET A 1 -18.00 17.36 2.13
C MET A 1 -18.20 16.28 3.18
N ASN A 2 -19.41 16.20 3.72
CA ASN A 2 -19.77 15.18 4.70
C ASN A 2 -20.01 13.89 3.90
N ILE A 3 -19.22 12.85 4.14
CA ILE A 3 -19.50 11.55 3.54
C ILE A 3 -20.63 10.96 4.40
N GLU A 4 -21.88 11.11 3.97
CA GLU A 4 -23.08 10.64 4.67
C GLU A 4 -23.18 9.09 4.71
N ASN A 5 -22.26 8.39 4.04
CA ASN A 5 -22.23 6.94 3.97
C ASN A 5 -21.03 6.38 4.75
N GLU A 6 -21.30 5.84 5.95
CA GLU A 6 -20.29 5.20 6.80
C GLU A 6 -19.53 4.08 6.08
N LYS A 7 -20.15 3.40 5.09
CA LYS A 7 -19.46 2.41 4.27
C LYS A 7 -18.36 3.04 3.42
N GLU A 8 -18.64 4.13 2.73
CA GLU A 8 -17.62 4.81 1.91
C GLU A 8 -16.47 5.35 2.75
N LYS A 9 -16.79 5.87 3.95
CA LYS A 9 -15.79 6.33 4.90
C LYS A 9 -14.91 5.18 5.40
N PHE A 10 -15.51 4.03 5.70
CA PHE A 10 -14.79 2.82 6.07
C PHE A 10 -13.92 2.30 4.93
N ASP A 11 -14.45 2.23 3.71
CA ASP A 11 -13.71 1.78 2.53
C ASP A 11 -12.48 2.68 2.29
N ARG A 12 -12.64 4.01 2.39
CA ARG A 12 -11.50 4.96 2.34
C ARG A 12 -10.51 4.79 3.48
N PHE A 13 -10.99 4.51 4.68
CA PHE A 13 -10.11 4.23 5.82
C PHE A 13 -9.27 2.98 5.57
N VAL A 14 -9.85 1.91 5.04
CA VAL A 14 -9.13 0.69 4.65
C VAL A 14 -8.08 1.01 3.59
N GLU A 15 -8.42 1.75 2.54
CA GLU A 15 -7.46 2.16 1.50
C GLU A 15 -6.25 2.90 2.08
N LEU A 16 -6.49 3.90 2.93
CA LEU A 16 -5.43 4.68 3.58
C LEU A 16 -4.58 3.81 4.51
N ASN A 17 -5.24 2.89 5.24
CA ASN A 17 -4.56 1.98 6.13
C ASN A 17 -3.63 1.02 5.37
N ILE A 18 -4.07 0.44 4.25
CA ILE A 18 -3.23 -0.42 3.42
C ILE A 18 -2.05 0.35 2.84
N LYS A 19 -2.28 1.55 2.28
CA LYS A 19 -1.20 2.41 1.79
C LYS A 19 -0.12 2.63 2.86
N ARG A 20 -0.53 3.00 4.08
CA ARG A 20 0.40 3.22 5.19
C ARG A 20 1.13 1.94 5.62
N GLN A 21 0.45 0.81 5.66
CA GLN A 21 1.06 -0.47 6.03
C GLN A 21 2.07 -0.95 5.00
N VAL A 22 1.79 -0.77 3.71
CA VAL A 22 2.70 -1.12 2.60
C VAL A 22 3.97 -0.28 2.69
N LEU A 23 3.86 1.02 2.97
CA LEU A 23 5.02 1.89 3.23
C LEU A 23 5.82 1.46 4.47
N ASN A 24 5.13 1.16 5.57
CA ASN A 24 5.80 0.72 6.80
C ASN A 24 6.56 -0.59 6.59
N LEU A 25 5.98 -1.55 5.85
CA LEU A 25 6.63 -2.81 5.48
C LEU A 25 7.85 -2.54 4.60
N ALA A 26 7.69 -1.69 3.59
CA ALA A 26 8.75 -1.29 2.69
C ALA A 26 9.93 -0.63 3.43
N ALA A 27 9.67 0.13 4.49
CA ALA A 27 10.67 0.78 5.33
C ALA A 27 11.35 -0.14 6.37
N THR A 28 10.93 -1.40 6.50
CA THR A 28 11.56 -2.33 7.45
C THR A 28 13.00 -2.67 7.05
N SER A 29 13.86 -2.94 8.05
CA SER A 29 15.26 -3.29 7.80
C SER A 29 15.42 -4.53 6.90
N ILE A 30 14.49 -5.48 6.97
CA ILE A 30 14.51 -6.71 6.16
C ILE A 30 14.35 -6.37 4.68
N VAL A 31 13.34 -5.58 4.33
CA VAL A 31 13.07 -5.18 2.94
C VAL A 31 14.18 -4.27 2.43
N GLN A 32 14.58 -3.27 3.23
CA GLN A 32 15.68 -2.37 2.88
C GLN A 32 16.97 -3.14 2.63
N HIS A 33 17.25 -4.17 3.44
CA HIS A 33 18.41 -5.03 3.26
C HIS A 33 18.32 -5.87 1.98
N ALA A 34 17.18 -6.50 1.71
CA ALA A 34 16.95 -7.27 0.48
C ALA A 34 17.24 -6.42 -0.77
N TRP A 35 16.71 -5.20 -0.82
CA TRP A 35 17.05 -4.27 -1.92
C TRP A 35 18.51 -3.85 -1.93
N SER A 36 19.14 -3.66 -0.77
CA SER A 36 20.56 -3.27 -0.70
C SER A 36 21.52 -4.33 -1.26
N ILE A 37 21.13 -5.60 -1.22
CA ILE A 37 21.90 -6.72 -1.79
C ILE A 37 21.49 -7.04 -3.22
N GLY A 38 20.62 -6.23 -3.83
CA GLY A 38 20.14 -6.42 -5.20
C GLY A 38 19.15 -7.58 -5.37
N GLN A 39 18.51 -8.04 -4.29
CA GLN A 39 17.46 -9.05 -4.38
C GLN A 39 16.23 -8.45 -5.08
N ASP A 40 15.72 -9.18 -6.07
CA ASP A 40 14.47 -8.83 -6.76
C ASP A 40 13.29 -9.04 -5.81
N LEU A 41 12.71 -7.94 -5.34
CA LEU A 41 11.61 -7.90 -4.39
C LEU A 41 10.71 -6.72 -4.71
N THR A 42 9.42 -6.97 -4.88
CA THR A 42 8.41 -5.92 -5.08
C THR A 42 7.29 -6.08 -4.06
N ILE A 43 6.85 -4.98 -3.47
CA ILE A 43 5.73 -4.90 -2.54
C ILE A 43 4.55 -4.24 -3.24
N HIS A 44 3.40 -4.89 -3.22
CA HIS A 44 2.15 -4.42 -3.82
C HIS A 44 1.09 -4.18 -2.74
N GLY A 45 0.30 -3.11 -2.88
CA GLY A 45 -0.80 -2.80 -1.99
C GLY A 45 -2.16 -2.89 -2.68
N TRP A 46 -2.92 -3.94 -2.38
CA TRP A 46 -4.24 -4.19 -2.95
C TRP A 46 -5.31 -4.31 -1.87
N VAL A 47 -6.55 -3.97 -2.23
CA VAL A 47 -7.75 -4.18 -1.40
C VAL A 47 -8.70 -5.10 -2.14
N TYR A 48 -9.29 -6.05 -1.43
CA TYR A 48 -10.30 -6.95 -1.97
C TYR A 48 -11.68 -6.62 -1.38
N GLY A 49 -12.63 -6.27 -2.24
CA GLY A 49 -14.02 -6.06 -1.86
C GLY A 49 -14.74 -7.40 -1.79
N ILE A 50 -15.08 -7.86 -0.57
CA ILE A 50 -15.80 -9.14 -0.38
C ILE A 50 -17.22 -9.06 -0.95
N ASP A 51 -17.82 -7.87 -0.89
CA ASP A 51 -19.16 -7.57 -1.42
C ASP A 51 -19.22 -7.56 -2.95
N THR A 52 -18.16 -7.06 -3.60
CA THR A 52 -18.09 -6.90 -5.06
C THR A 52 -17.32 -8.02 -5.76
N GLY A 53 -16.48 -8.76 -5.04
CA GLY A 53 -15.54 -9.75 -5.58
C GLY A 53 -14.39 -9.12 -6.38
N LEU A 54 -14.21 -7.80 -6.31
CA LEU A 54 -13.22 -7.07 -7.11
C LEU A 54 -11.96 -6.78 -6.29
N ILE A 55 -10.80 -6.92 -6.95
CA ILE A 55 -9.52 -6.42 -6.45
C ILE A 55 -9.36 -4.98 -6.91
N LYS A 56 -9.06 -4.09 -5.98
CA LYS A 56 -8.68 -2.71 -6.23
C LYS A 56 -7.19 -2.55 -5.97
N ASP A 57 -6.44 -2.27 -7.03
CA ASP A 57 -5.06 -1.80 -6.88
C ASP A 57 -5.07 -0.38 -6.33
N LEU A 58 -4.20 -0.12 -5.35
CA LEU A 58 -4.06 1.19 -4.72
C LEU A 58 -2.90 2.01 -5.30
N ASP A 59 -2.25 1.50 -6.36
CA ASP A 59 -1.10 2.10 -7.05
C ASP A 59 0.09 2.36 -6.09
N VAL A 60 0.20 1.54 -5.04
CA VAL A 60 1.34 1.54 -4.11
C VAL A 60 2.18 0.30 -4.38
N ASN A 61 3.14 0.49 -5.27
CA ASN A 61 4.07 -0.53 -5.72
C ASN A 61 5.50 -0.05 -5.43
N PHE A 62 6.23 -0.78 -4.60
CA PHE A 62 7.62 -0.46 -4.24
C PHE A 62 8.54 -1.61 -4.65
N SER A 63 9.45 -1.34 -5.57
CA SER A 63 10.45 -2.32 -6.06
C SER A 63 11.86 -1.96 -5.60
N SER A 64 12.04 -0.77 -5.01
CA SER A 64 13.34 -0.27 -4.56
C SER A 64 13.22 0.77 -3.44
N GLN A 65 14.35 1.13 -2.82
CA GLN A 65 14.41 2.22 -1.85
C GLN A 65 14.08 3.59 -2.47
N GLU A 66 14.28 3.76 -3.78
CA GLU A 66 14.00 5.01 -4.50
C GLU A 66 12.50 5.24 -4.63
N ASP A 67 11.72 4.18 -4.86
CA ASP A 67 10.26 4.26 -4.98
C ASP A 67 9.60 4.78 -3.70
N ILE A 68 10.14 4.44 -2.53
CA ILE A 68 9.68 4.95 -1.23
C ILE A 68 9.87 6.47 -1.14
N LYS A 69 11.00 7.00 -1.61
CA LYS A 69 11.30 8.44 -1.53
C LYS A 69 10.43 9.25 -2.49
N ASN A 70 10.03 8.64 -3.61
CA ASN A 70 9.27 9.30 -4.66
C ASN A 70 7.75 9.27 -4.46
N ASN A 71 7.24 8.49 -3.49
CA ASN A 71 5.81 8.37 -3.20
C ASN A 71 5.49 8.65 -1.72
N PRO A 72 5.43 9.93 -1.31
CA PRO A 72 5.00 10.30 0.04
C PRO A 72 3.48 10.10 0.14
N ILE A 73 3.09 9.02 0.82
CA ILE A 73 1.70 8.70 1.19
C ILE A 73 1.16 9.72 2.20
#